data_AF-A0A1S1Q6T2-F1
#
_entry.id   AF-A0A1S1Q6T2-F1
#
_cell.length_a   1.000
_cell.length_b   1.000
_cell.length_c   1.000
_cell.angle_alpha   90.00
_cell.angle_beta   90.00
_cell.angle_gamma   90.00
#
_symmetry.space_group_name_H-M   'P 1'
#
loop_
_entity.id
_entity.type
_entity.pdbx_description
1 polymer ?
#
loop_
_entity_poly.entity_id
_entity_poly.type
_entity_poly.pdbx_seq_one_letter_code
_entity_poly.pdbx_strand_id
1 'polypeptide(L)'
;MARQVEAARLGPGAHALVRSFASNPAFRPAEWEELTTEDDPYRRPVRPADLAWLDYGRPLRPEEVLKLSGLLGHRMLRNIYDADLLYLPPNRNQAAERDAADFYGEANRLRGALAQPVLEHHLFSYLSAQRPSPPDDAGGASLGGLRRALHGYWEERRDHPGDAFAVLRGTRDRREAATFALLQLSAYLPAARAATAWASLGEYDLAQPGARALLLGDYQRWVAGSADWAALLAAARLTPGVGAYWQLYLNTSLARGNHLHQLSRSPRRHAELLGAFVHQRIDDAAVAATWADAVEDGLGERPAFFTPAPAVTPAALDDLVDTLLAPLLALYGDAALTDFHAGFTDAAHLARRWDRDLAEQLAWADSIDEHKAKAEAIDAYLTAERIEVDLDTFVESCDETSTTHVHDEHRLVMIESGDMHFWNNVTHKIELSDGDKILIPKSRLHGSTVLSGSCTYHQPIIPDDMYLRF
;
A
#
# COMPACT_ATOMS: atom_id res chain seq x y z
N MET A 1 -4.59 25.30 -23.87
CA MET A 1 -3.72 24.29 -23.25
C MET A 1 -4.10 24.00 -21.80
N ALA A 2 -3.90 24.88 -20.81
CA ALA A 2 -4.22 24.58 -19.39
C ALA A 2 -5.67 24.09 -19.15
N ARG A 3 -6.68 24.82 -19.65
CA ARG A 3 -8.10 24.40 -19.59
C ARG A 3 -8.41 23.08 -20.32
N GLN A 4 -7.64 22.75 -21.36
CA GLN A 4 -7.81 21.48 -22.08
C GLN A 4 -7.18 20.32 -21.30
N VAL A 5 -6.07 20.56 -20.61
CA VAL A 5 -5.45 19.60 -19.69
C VAL A 5 -6.33 19.39 -18.46
N GLU A 6 -6.92 20.45 -17.90
CA GLU A 6 -7.88 20.35 -16.80
C GLU A 6 -9.13 19.57 -17.21
N ALA A 7 -9.70 19.86 -18.39
CA ALA A 7 -10.83 19.11 -18.93
C ALA A 7 -10.47 17.64 -19.19
N ALA A 8 -9.24 17.36 -19.63
CA ALA A 8 -8.76 15.99 -19.86
C ALA A 8 -8.46 15.22 -18.56
N ARG A 9 -8.45 15.86 -17.39
CA ARG A 9 -8.29 15.18 -16.09
C ARG A 9 -9.58 14.54 -15.58
N LEU A 10 -10.71 14.76 -16.25
CA LEU A 10 -12.00 14.18 -15.93
C LEU A 10 -12.54 13.40 -17.13
N GLY A 11 -13.33 12.35 -16.87
CA GLY A 11 -13.96 11.56 -17.94
C GLY A 11 -12.96 10.83 -18.86
N PRO A 12 -13.30 10.62 -20.15
CA PRO A 12 -12.53 9.74 -21.05
C PRO A 12 -11.07 10.15 -21.29
N GLY A 13 -10.74 11.44 -21.18
CA GLY A 13 -9.38 11.95 -21.32
C GLY A 13 -8.46 11.51 -20.17
N ALA A 14 -9.02 11.30 -18.99
CA ALA A 14 -8.27 11.00 -17.77
C ALA A 14 -7.59 9.63 -17.90
N HIS A 15 -8.33 8.68 -18.47
CA HIS A 15 -7.87 7.35 -18.75
C HIS A 15 -6.67 7.32 -19.73
N ALA A 16 -6.71 8.12 -20.79
CA ALA A 16 -5.63 8.21 -21.77
C ALA A 16 -4.32 8.75 -21.15
N LEU A 17 -4.42 9.70 -20.22
CA LEU A 17 -3.25 10.23 -19.50
C LEU A 17 -2.58 9.15 -18.64
N VAL A 18 -3.39 8.37 -17.90
CA VAL A 18 -2.90 7.26 -17.06
C VAL A 18 -2.24 6.18 -17.93
N ARG A 19 -2.88 5.76 -19.03
CA ARG A 19 -2.28 4.80 -19.97
C ARG A 19 -0.99 5.30 -20.60
N SER A 20 -0.91 6.59 -20.94
CA SER A 20 0.32 7.17 -21.48
C SER A 20 1.46 7.14 -20.46
N PHE A 21 1.17 7.31 -19.17
CA PHE A 21 2.18 7.18 -18.11
C PHE A 21 2.64 5.72 -17.96
N ALA A 22 1.69 4.80 -17.87
CA ALA A 22 1.96 3.37 -17.71
C ALA A 22 2.68 2.72 -18.91
N SER A 23 2.71 3.36 -20.07
CA SER A 23 3.44 2.88 -21.25
C SER A 23 4.96 3.08 -21.17
N ASN A 24 5.49 3.56 -20.03
CA ASN A 24 6.92 3.62 -19.79
C ASN A 24 7.50 2.18 -19.77
N PRO A 25 8.58 1.88 -20.51
CA PRO A 25 9.20 0.56 -20.53
C PRO A 25 9.56 0.01 -19.14
N ALA A 26 10.00 0.86 -18.21
CA ALA A 26 10.32 0.46 -16.83
C ALA A 26 9.08 -0.10 -16.07
N PHE A 27 7.87 0.15 -16.55
CA PHE A 27 6.60 -0.28 -15.95
C PHE A 27 5.93 -1.45 -16.67
N ARG A 28 6.61 -2.06 -17.66
CA ARG A 28 6.12 -3.24 -18.39
C ARG A 28 5.69 -4.39 -17.44
N PRO A 29 4.84 -5.35 -17.88
CA PRO A 29 4.57 -6.55 -17.09
C PRO A 29 5.86 -7.24 -16.64
N ALA A 30 5.85 -7.81 -15.43
CA ALA A 30 6.95 -8.58 -14.89
C ALA A 30 7.24 -9.80 -15.77
N GLU A 31 8.53 -10.07 -15.98
CA GLU A 31 9.05 -11.32 -16.53
C GLU A 31 9.18 -12.38 -15.42
N TRP A 32 9.48 -13.62 -15.79
CA TRP A 32 9.48 -14.76 -14.89
C TRP A 32 10.53 -14.67 -13.77
N GLU A 33 11.65 -13.99 -14.01
CA GLU A 33 12.68 -13.72 -13.00
C GLU A 33 12.31 -12.54 -12.08
N GLU A 34 11.33 -11.72 -12.46
CA GLU A 34 11.06 -10.42 -11.83
C GLU A 34 10.01 -10.47 -10.73
N LEU A 35 9.81 -11.62 -10.06
CA LEU A 35 8.97 -11.69 -8.85
C LEU A 35 9.45 -10.69 -7.79
N THR A 36 10.77 -10.58 -7.67
CA THR A 36 11.46 -9.51 -6.94
C THR A 36 12.41 -8.77 -7.88
N THR A 37 12.72 -7.52 -7.56
CA THR A 37 13.59 -6.64 -8.37
C THR A 37 14.66 -6.00 -7.48
N GLU A 38 15.31 -6.81 -6.64
CA GLU A 38 16.21 -6.35 -5.57
C GLU A 38 17.42 -5.52 -6.08
N ASP A 39 17.90 -5.81 -7.28
CA ASP A 39 19.02 -5.12 -7.92
C ASP A 39 18.60 -3.96 -8.83
N ASP A 40 17.30 -3.71 -9.00
CA ASP A 40 16.76 -2.69 -9.89
C ASP A 40 15.62 -1.89 -9.24
N PRO A 41 15.93 -0.72 -8.64
CA PRO A 41 14.91 0.09 -7.98
C PRO A 41 13.96 0.81 -8.96
N TYR A 42 14.28 0.80 -10.27
CA TYR A 42 13.55 1.54 -11.31
C TYR A 42 12.51 0.66 -12.01
N ARG A 43 12.72 -0.65 -11.99
CA ARG A 43 11.79 -1.65 -12.51
C ARG A 43 10.55 -1.78 -11.63
N ARG A 44 9.39 -1.27 -12.11
CA ARG A 44 8.15 -1.17 -11.31
C ARG A 44 6.92 -1.60 -12.11
N PRO A 45 6.67 -2.91 -12.30
CA PRO A 45 5.55 -3.42 -13.10
C PRO A 45 4.18 -2.85 -12.72
N VAL A 46 3.37 -2.45 -13.72
CA VAL A 46 1.99 -1.92 -13.49
C VAL A 46 0.91 -2.55 -14.37
N ARG A 47 1.18 -3.67 -15.04
CA ARG A 47 0.22 -4.40 -15.92
C ARG A 47 -0.52 -3.47 -16.90
N PRO A 48 0.18 -2.78 -17.82
CA PRO A 48 -0.44 -1.80 -18.71
C PRO A 48 -1.56 -2.36 -19.61
N ALA A 49 -1.58 -3.68 -19.87
CA ALA A 49 -2.63 -4.35 -20.64
C ALA A 49 -4.02 -4.26 -19.95
N ASP A 50 -4.07 -4.41 -18.62
CA ASP A 50 -5.32 -4.35 -17.85
C ASP A 50 -5.96 -2.97 -17.89
N LEU A 51 -5.16 -1.94 -18.12
CA LEU A 51 -5.66 -0.57 -18.16
C LEU A 51 -6.71 -0.40 -19.26
N ALA A 52 -6.72 -1.20 -20.34
CA ALA A 52 -7.73 -1.07 -21.38
C ALA A 52 -9.20 -1.14 -20.88
N TRP A 53 -9.43 -1.73 -19.71
CA TRP A 53 -10.76 -2.02 -19.16
C TRP A 53 -11.07 -1.24 -17.87
N LEU A 54 -10.12 -0.45 -17.34
CA LEU A 54 -10.26 0.28 -16.09
C LEU A 54 -10.62 1.75 -16.30
N ASP A 55 -11.51 2.30 -15.46
CA ASP A 55 -11.91 3.71 -15.52
C ASP A 55 -11.34 4.53 -14.36
N TYR A 56 -10.33 5.35 -14.66
CA TYR A 56 -9.72 6.30 -13.72
C TYR A 56 -10.36 7.70 -13.78
N GLY A 57 -11.35 7.91 -14.65
CA GLY A 57 -12.06 9.18 -14.79
C GLY A 57 -13.10 9.44 -13.68
N ARG A 58 -13.34 8.45 -12.81
CA ARG A 58 -14.27 8.50 -11.68
C ARG A 58 -13.55 8.20 -10.36
N PRO A 59 -13.93 8.82 -9.23
CA PRO A 59 -13.47 8.39 -7.90
C PRO A 59 -13.76 6.92 -7.60
N LEU A 60 -12.88 6.26 -6.88
CA LEU A 60 -13.19 5.00 -6.22
C LEU A 60 -14.28 5.20 -5.17
N ARG A 61 -15.14 4.21 -5.01
CA ARG A 61 -16.02 4.11 -3.85
C ARG A 61 -15.30 3.40 -2.70
N PRO A 62 -15.68 3.64 -1.44
CA PRO A 62 -15.06 3.00 -0.28
C PRO A 62 -14.99 1.47 -0.36
N GLU A 63 -16.01 0.83 -0.94
CA GLU A 63 -16.09 -0.62 -1.15
C GLU A 63 -15.21 -1.13 -2.32
N GLU A 64 -14.65 -0.23 -3.14
CA GLU A 64 -13.84 -0.56 -4.31
C GLU A 64 -12.34 -0.34 -4.08
N VAL A 65 -11.93 0.16 -2.90
CA VAL A 65 -10.54 0.53 -2.63
C VAL A 65 -9.56 -0.63 -2.83
N LEU A 66 -9.98 -1.86 -2.51
CA LEU A 66 -9.17 -3.08 -2.65
C LEU A 66 -9.28 -3.76 -4.02
N LYS A 67 -9.98 -3.15 -4.98
CA LYS A 67 -10.14 -3.67 -6.35
C LYS A 67 -8.91 -3.38 -7.22
N LEU A 68 -8.89 -3.96 -8.41
CA LEU A 68 -7.75 -3.90 -9.32
C LEU A 68 -7.33 -2.46 -9.67
N SER A 69 -8.30 -1.57 -9.89
CA SER A 69 -8.04 -0.15 -10.16
C SER A 69 -7.37 0.58 -8.98
N GLY A 70 -7.71 0.21 -7.74
CA GLY A 70 -7.03 0.70 -6.53
C GLY A 70 -5.58 0.23 -6.45
N LEU A 71 -5.31 -1.05 -6.72
CA LEU A 71 -3.95 -1.60 -6.73
C LEU A 71 -3.07 -0.96 -7.81
N LEU A 72 -3.50 -1.02 -9.07
CA LEU A 72 -2.70 -0.50 -10.18
C LEU A 72 -2.58 1.03 -10.09
N GLY A 73 -3.63 1.72 -9.65
CA GLY A 73 -3.60 3.15 -9.38
C GLY A 73 -2.55 3.53 -8.34
N HIS A 74 -2.49 2.84 -7.19
CA HIS A 74 -1.49 3.11 -6.17
C HIS A 74 -0.07 2.74 -6.59
N ARG A 75 0.12 1.68 -7.40
CA ARG A 75 1.42 1.36 -8.01
C ARG A 75 1.89 2.50 -8.93
N MET A 76 1.03 2.94 -9.85
CA MET A 76 1.36 4.05 -10.75
C MET A 76 1.62 5.35 -9.99
N LEU A 77 0.77 5.69 -9.01
CA LEU A 77 0.94 6.91 -8.23
C LEU A 77 2.24 6.90 -7.42
N ARG A 78 2.61 5.73 -6.87
CA ARG A 78 3.89 5.59 -6.18
C ARG A 78 5.07 5.80 -7.12
N ASN A 79 5.03 5.26 -8.34
CA ASN A 79 6.08 5.51 -9.34
C ASN A 79 6.23 7.00 -9.66
N ILE A 80 5.13 7.76 -9.72
CA ILE A 80 5.19 9.22 -9.93
C ILE A 80 5.91 9.90 -8.76
N TYR A 81 5.58 9.52 -7.52
CA TYR A 81 6.21 10.13 -6.35
C TYR A 81 7.68 9.75 -6.18
N ASP A 82 8.01 8.50 -6.50
CA ASP A 82 9.37 7.98 -6.42
C ASP A 82 10.26 8.62 -7.52
N ALA A 83 9.71 9.06 -8.66
CA ALA A 83 10.47 9.68 -9.76
C ALA A 83 11.18 11.02 -9.42
N ASP A 84 10.81 11.68 -8.32
CA ASP A 84 11.51 12.88 -7.83
C ASP A 84 12.48 12.59 -6.66
N LEU A 85 12.64 11.32 -6.28
CA LEU A 85 13.54 10.87 -5.23
C LEU A 85 14.79 10.22 -5.83
N LEU A 86 15.89 10.23 -5.07
CA LEU A 86 17.13 9.60 -5.49
C LEU A 86 17.16 8.13 -5.04
N TYR A 87 17.17 7.23 -6.01
CA TYR A 87 17.49 5.81 -5.83
C TYR A 87 18.75 5.44 -6.60
N LEU A 88 19.53 4.56 -6.01
CA LEU A 88 20.72 3.94 -6.59
C LEU A 88 20.59 2.42 -6.47
N PRO A 89 20.92 1.64 -7.50
CA PRO A 89 20.97 0.20 -7.39
C PRO A 89 22.11 -0.21 -6.44
N PRO A 90 21.99 -1.34 -5.72
CA PRO A 90 23.04 -1.82 -4.81
C PRO A 90 24.33 -2.19 -5.54
N ASN A 91 24.19 -2.61 -6.80
CA ASN A 91 25.29 -3.00 -7.69
C ASN A 91 25.14 -2.32 -9.04
N ARG A 92 26.25 -2.19 -9.78
CA ARG A 92 26.19 -1.74 -11.17
C ARG A 92 25.49 -2.81 -12.01
N ASN A 93 24.38 -2.45 -12.63
CA ASN A 93 23.56 -3.33 -13.44
C ASN A 93 23.14 -2.60 -14.73
N GLN A 94 23.40 -3.19 -15.89
CA GLN A 94 23.05 -2.57 -17.18
C GLN A 94 21.53 -2.49 -17.41
N ALA A 95 20.75 -3.41 -16.84
CA ALA A 95 19.29 -3.32 -16.86
C ALA A 95 18.83 -2.10 -16.05
N ALA A 96 19.32 -1.95 -14.82
CA ALA A 96 19.04 -0.78 -13.98
C ALA A 96 19.50 0.54 -14.62
N GLU A 97 20.62 0.56 -15.35
CA GLU A 97 21.06 1.76 -16.09
C GLU A 97 20.05 2.17 -17.18
N ARG A 98 19.45 1.20 -17.90
CA ARG A 98 18.41 1.47 -18.91
C ARG A 98 17.10 1.90 -18.25
N ASP A 99 16.66 1.15 -17.25
CA ASP A 99 15.41 1.43 -16.56
C ASP A 99 15.48 2.76 -15.81
N ALA A 100 16.65 3.17 -15.29
CA ALA A 100 16.88 4.50 -14.73
C ALA A 100 16.66 5.62 -15.76
N ALA A 101 17.13 5.43 -17.00
CA ALA A 101 16.98 6.42 -18.05
C ALA A 101 15.50 6.62 -18.42
N ASP A 102 14.72 5.54 -18.42
CA ASP A 102 13.29 5.57 -18.64
C ASP A 102 12.51 6.12 -17.43
N PHE A 103 12.90 5.74 -16.21
CA PHE A 103 12.26 6.15 -14.96
C PHE A 103 12.46 7.64 -14.65
N TYR A 104 13.69 8.15 -14.77
CA TYR A 104 14.01 9.58 -14.55
C TYR A 104 13.91 10.43 -15.83
N GLY A 105 13.53 9.84 -16.96
CA GLY A 105 13.42 10.53 -18.23
C GLY A 105 12.41 11.69 -18.21
N GLU A 106 12.67 12.74 -18.98
CA GLU A 106 11.79 13.92 -19.06
C GLU A 106 10.37 13.56 -19.52
N ALA A 107 10.26 12.60 -20.44
CA ALA A 107 8.97 12.12 -20.91
C ALA A 107 8.16 11.47 -19.78
N ASN A 108 8.82 10.70 -18.90
CA ASN A 108 8.15 10.08 -17.75
C ASN A 108 7.68 11.14 -16.76
N ARG A 109 8.55 12.11 -16.42
CA ARG A 109 8.19 13.23 -15.53
C ARG A 109 6.98 14.02 -16.06
N LEU A 110 6.95 14.33 -17.35
CA LEU A 110 5.82 15.04 -17.96
C LEU A 110 4.53 14.21 -17.91
N ARG A 111 4.59 12.92 -18.28
CA ARG A 111 3.43 12.02 -18.24
C ARG A 111 2.93 11.83 -16.81
N GLY A 112 3.83 11.67 -15.85
CA GLY A 112 3.53 11.59 -14.42
C GLY A 112 2.82 12.85 -13.93
N ALA A 113 3.33 14.04 -14.25
CA ALA A 113 2.69 15.32 -13.88
C ALA A 113 1.28 15.49 -14.45
N LEU A 114 0.97 14.87 -15.61
CA LEU A 114 -0.36 14.88 -16.21
C LEU A 114 -1.29 13.83 -15.59
N ALA A 115 -0.77 12.64 -15.28
CA ALA A 115 -1.54 11.54 -14.70
C ALA A 115 -1.78 11.69 -13.18
N GLN A 116 -0.88 12.35 -12.46
CA GLN A 116 -0.92 12.46 -10.99
C GLN A 116 -2.26 12.99 -10.48
N PRO A 117 -2.81 14.12 -10.96
CA PRO A 117 -4.08 14.63 -10.45
C PRO A 117 -5.27 13.71 -10.74
N VAL A 118 -5.22 12.94 -11.83
CA VAL A 118 -6.23 11.92 -12.16
C VAL A 118 -6.19 10.80 -11.13
N LEU A 119 -5.00 10.25 -10.89
CA LEU A 119 -4.78 9.15 -9.95
C LEU A 119 -5.11 9.58 -8.51
N GLU A 120 -4.67 10.75 -8.08
CA GLU A 120 -4.99 11.30 -6.77
C GLU A 120 -6.50 11.48 -6.57
N HIS A 121 -7.20 12.01 -7.58
CA HIS A 121 -8.65 12.16 -7.52
C HIS A 121 -9.35 10.80 -7.45
N HIS A 122 -8.96 9.86 -8.30
CA HIS A 122 -9.49 8.50 -8.31
C HIS A 122 -9.30 7.81 -6.95
N LEU A 123 -8.08 7.88 -6.40
CA LEU A 123 -7.66 7.06 -5.26
C LEU A 123 -8.02 7.65 -3.90
N PHE A 124 -8.13 8.98 -3.76
CA PHE A 124 -8.27 9.61 -2.44
C PHE A 124 -9.58 10.37 -2.23
N SER A 125 -10.38 10.66 -3.27
CA SER A 125 -11.60 11.45 -3.09
C SER A 125 -12.62 10.79 -2.16
N TYR A 126 -12.63 9.46 -2.06
CA TYR A 126 -13.53 8.73 -1.16
C TYR A 126 -13.30 9.06 0.33
N LEU A 127 -12.08 9.49 0.71
CA LEU A 127 -11.73 9.81 2.10
C LEU A 127 -12.59 10.97 2.62
N SER A 128 -12.81 11.99 1.79
CA SER A 128 -13.65 13.14 2.14
C SER A 128 -15.09 12.75 2.50
N ALA A 129 -15.65 11.75 1.82
CA ALA A 129 -17.00 11.25 2.05
C ALA A 129 -17.10 10.34 3.30
N GLN A 130 -15.98 9.77 3.75
CA GLN A 130 -15.89 8.90 4.93
C GLN A 130 -15.49 9.67 6.19
N ARG A 131 -15.12 10.95 6.07
CA ARG A 131 -14.58 11.73 7.16
C ARG A 131 -15.69 12.08 8.17
N PRO A 132 -15.51 11.76 9.46
CA PRO A 132 -16.40 12.26 10.50
C PRO A 132 -16.29 13.78 10.56
N SER A 133 -17.38 14.43 10.96
CA SER A 133 -17.35 15.85 11.27
C SER A 133 -16.27 16.16 12.31
N PRO A 134 -15.60 17.32 12.23
CA PRO A 134 -14.67 17.74 13.27
C PRO A 134 -15.33 17.67 14.65
N PRO A 135 -14.60 17.28 15.70
CA PRO A 135 -15.16 17.19 17.05
C PRO A 135 -15.58 18.58 17.55
N ASP A 136 -16.87 18.71 17.88
CA ASP A 136 -17.49 19.95 18.34
C ASP A 136 -17.47 20.08 19.87
N ASP A 137 -17.38 21.32 20.35
CA ASP A 137 -17.82 21.74 21.70
C ASP A 137 -18.84 22.87 21.56
N ALA A 138 -20.05 22.68 22.12
CA ALA A 138 -21.16 23.65 22.28
C ALA A 138 -21.07 24.97 21.47
N GLY A 139 -20.91 24.90 20.15
CA GLY A 139 -20.72 26.08 19.28
C GLY A 139 -19.86 25.89 18.02
N GLY A 140 -19.09 24.82 17.88
CA GLY A 140 -18.33 24.48 16.67
C GLY A 140 -17.07 23.67 16.93
N ALA A 141 -16.26 23.43 15.88
CA ALA A 141 -15.00 22.70 15.97
C ALA A 141 -14.08 23.36 17.00
N SER A 142 -13.55 22.57 17.94
CA SER A 142 -12.74 23.10 19.04
C SER A 142 -11.40 22.38 19.19
N LEU A 143 -10.36 23.11 19.60
CA LEU A 143 -9.06 22.52 19.91
C LEU A 143 -9.16 21.49 21.06
N GLY A 144 -10.05 21.72 22.03
CA GLY A 144 -10.32 20.77 23.11
C GLY A 144 -10.96 19.48 22.61
N GLY A 145 -11.90 19.58 21.67
CA GLY A 145 -12.52 18.44 20.99
C GLY A 145 -11.50 17.62 20.21
N LEU A 146 -10.62 18.28 19.46
CA LEU A 146 -9.52 17.62 18.75
C LEU A 146 -8.60 16.87 19.72
N ARG A 147 -8.14 17.50 20.80
CA ARG A 147 -7.26 16.84 21.80
C ARG A 147 -7.90 15.58 22.39
N ARG A 148 -9.18 15.66 22.76
CA ARG A 148 -9.92 14.48 23.26
C ARG A 148 -10.00 13.36 22.21
N ALA A 149 -10.22 13.71 20.94
CA ALA A 149 -10.21 12.72 19.85
C ALA A 149 -8.84 12.07 19.67
N LEU A 150 -7.75 12.85 19.76
CA LEU A 150 -6.37 12.33 19.67
C LEU A 150 -6.02 11.41 20.85
N HIS A 151 -6.41 11.80 22.08
CA HIS A 151 -6.22 10.97 23.27
C HIS A 151 -7.01 9.67 23.17
N GLY A 152 -8.29 9.74 22.79
CA GLY A 152 -9.13 8.56 22.59
C GLY A 152 -8.58 7.62 21.52
N TYR A 153 -8.05 8.16 20.42
CA TYR A 153 -7.38 7.35 19.40
C TYR A 153 -6.09 6.68 19.94
N TRP A 154 -5.28 7.40 20.71
CA TRP A 154 -4.09 6.83 21.35
C TRP A 154 -4.45 5.67 22.31
N GLU A 155 -5.50 5.85 23.13
CA GLU A 155 -6.02 4.80 24.02
C GLU A 155 -6.54 3.60 23.22
N GLU A 156 -7.34 3.85 22.17
CA GLU A 156 -7.85 2.81 21.25
C GLU A 156 -6.69 1.98 20.69
N ARG A 157 -5.66 2.63 20.13
CA ARG A 157 -4.52 1.95 19.49
C ARG A 157 -3.64 1.20 20.48
N ARG A 158 -3.48 1.72 21.71
CA ARG A 158 -2.75 1.03 22.78
C ARG A 158 -3.47 -0.26 23.19
N ASP A 159 -4.79 -0.18 23.37
CA ASP A 159 -5.58 -1.30 23.88
C ASP A 159 -5.95 -2.30 22.77
N HIS A 160 -6.04 -1.82 21.52
CA HIS A 160 -6.34 -2.60 20.31
C HIS A 160 -5.31 -2.28 19.21
N PRO A 161 -4.12 -2.92 19.25
CA PRO A 161 -3.00 -2.61 18.35
C PRO A 161 -3.25 -3.00 16.90
N GLY A 162 -4.27 -3.81 16.59
CA GLY A 162 -4.70 -4.13 15.22
C GLY A 162 -4.96 -5.62 15.01
N ASP A 163 -5.82 -5.93 14.04
CA ASP A 163 -6.22 -7.29 13.67
C ASP A 163 -5.04 -8.07 13.08
N ALA A 164 -4.12 -7.40 12.36
CA ALA A 164 -2.95 -8.05 11.78
C ALA A 164 -2.06 -8.70 12.86
N PHE A 165 -1.93 -8.08 14.03
CA PHE A 165 -1.17 -8.67 15.15
C PHE A 165 -1.87 -9.86 15.80
N ALA A 166 -3.21 -9.91 15.75
CA ALA A 166 -3.94 -11.09 16.19
C ALA A 166 -3.68 -12.26 15.23
N VAL A 167 -3.73 -11.99 13.92
CA VAL A 167 -3.43 -13.01 12.88
C VAL A 167 -1.98 -13.48 12.97
N LEU A 168 -0.99 -12.57 13.05
CA LEU A 168 0.43 -12.90 13.15
C LEU A 168 0.75 -13.87 14.31
N ARG A 169 0.08 -13.73 15.45
CA ARG A 169 0.26 -14.63 16.60
C ARG A 169 -0.38 -16.00 16.40
N GLY A 170 -1.41 -16.06 15.55
CA GLY A 170 -2.23 -17.25 15.29
C GLY A 170 -1.80 -18.07 14.07
N THR A 171 -0.91 -17.56 13.21
CA THR A 171 -0.48 -18.29 12.01
C THR A 171 0.30 -19.55 12.35
N ARG A 172 0.22 -20.56 11.47
CA ARG A 172 0.98 -21.81 11.54
C ARG A 172 2.47 -21.55 11.33
N ASP A 173 2.81 -20.75 10.32
CA ASP A 173 4.18 -20.29 10.09
C ASP A 173 4.34 -18.81 10.48
N ARG A 174 4.85 -18.60 11.71
CA ARG A 174 5.09 -17.26 12.25
C ARG A 174 6.23 -16.53 11.54
N ARG A 175 7.23 -17.27 11.06
CA ARG A 175 8.39 -16.67 10.38
C ARG A 175 7.95 -16.10 9.05
N GLU A 176 7.17 -16.87 8.30
CA GLU A 176 6.59 -16.43 7.04
C GLU A 176 5.69 -15.21 7.23
N ALA A 177 4.77 -15.27 8.19
CA ALA A 177 3.82 -14.19 8.44
C ALA A 177 4.54 -12.89 8.86
N ALA A 178 5.52 -12.99 9.77
CA ALA A 178 6.34 -11.85 10.17
C ALA A 178 7.16 -11.28 8.99
N THR A 179 7.71 -12.15 8.15
CA THR A 179 8.45 -11.73 6.94
C THR A 179 7.56 -10.93 6.00
N PHE A 180 6.35 -11.42 5.71
CA PHE A 180 5.42 -10.70 4.84
C PHE A 180 4.94 -9.38 5.45
N ALA A 181 4.71 -9.33 6.77
CA ALA A 181 4.35 -8.09 7.45
C ALA A 181 5.48 -7.03 7.39
N LEU A 182 6.74 -7.45 7.54
CA LEU A 182 7.91 -6.57 7.39
C LEU A 182 8.09 -6.07 5.95
N LEU A 183 7.79 -6.92 4.96
CA LEU A 183 7.73 -6.54 3.55
C LEU A 183 6.70 -5.43 3.32
N GLN A 184 5.52 -5.49 3.96
CA GLN A 184 4.54 -4.40 3.85
C GLN A 184 5.03 -3.09 4.51
N LEU A 185 5.80 -3.17 5.60
CA LEU A 185 6.42 -1.98 6.18
C LEU A 185 7.47 -1.36 5.25
N SER A 186 8.20 -2.17 4.45
CA SER A 186 9.17 -1.65 3.48
C SER A 186 8.52 -0.88 2.32
N ALA A 187 7.26 -1.16 2.00
CA ALA A 187 6.47 -0.39 1.05
C ALA A 187 6.05 1.00 1.60
N TYR A 188 5.82 1.09 2.91
CA TYR A 188 5.26 2.28 3.56
C TYR A 188 6.33 3.20 4.16
N LEU A 189 7.16 2.68 5.08
CA LEU A 189 8.02 3.49 5.95
C LEU A 189 8.97 4.41 5.17
N PRO A 190 9.73 3.93 4.15
CA PRO A 190 10.62 4.80 3.40
C PRO A 190 9.91 5.98 2.73
N ALA A 191 8.71 5.77 2.18
CA ALA A 191 7.93 6.85 1.59
C ALA A 191 7.39 7.84 2.62
N ALA A 192 6.88 7.33 3.74
CA ALA A 192 6.41 8.20 4.83
C ALA A 192 7.53 9.14 5.28
N ARG A 193 8.74 8.59 5.49
CA ARG A 193 9.92 9.38 5.91
C ARG A 193 10.38 10.34 4.81
N ALA A 194 10.36 9.94 3.54
CA ALA A 194 10.67 10.82 2.42
C ALA A 194 9.66 11.97 2.28
N ALA A 195 8.37 11.70 2.45
CA ALA A 195 7.32 12.72 2.42
C ALA A 195 7.47 13.73 3.57
N THR A 196 7.76 13.27 4.79
CA THR A 196 8.07 14.11 5.95
C THR A 196 9.32 14.97 5.71
N ALA A 197 10.38 14.39 5.14
CA ALA A 197 11.59 15.12 4.79
C ALA A 197 11.30 16.21 3.74
N TRP A 198 10.54 15.87 2.69
CA TRP A 198 10.15 16.81 1.65
C TRP A 198 9.39 18.02 2.21
N ALA A 199 8.48 17.78 3.15
CA ALA A 199 7.71 18.84 3.78
C ALA A 199 8.53 19.74 4.72
N SER A 200 9.72 19.31 5.13
CA SER A 200 10.68 20.17 5.86
C SER A 200 11.36 21.20 4.94
N LEU A 201 11.22 21.06 3.61
CA LEU A 201 11.75 21.98 2.62
C LEU A 201 10.78 23.16 2.43
N GLY A 202 11.28 24.38 2.59
CA GLY A 202 10.51 25.61 2.48
C GLY A 202 10.96 26.66 3.50
N GLU A 203 10.37 27.86 3.41
CA GLU A 203 10.65 28.97 4.32
C GLU A 203 9.38 29.32 5.12
N TYR A 204 9.15 28.60 6.22
CA TYR A 204 8.01 28.84 7.11
C TYR A 204 8.38 28.94 8.59
N ASP A 205 9.68 28.96 8.92
CA ASP A 205 10.19 28.98 10.30
C ASP A 205 9.78 30.21 11.10
N LEU A 206 9.51 31.34 10.44
CA LEU A 206 9.03 32.53 11.14
C LEU A 206 7.63 32.32 11.72
N ALA A 207 6.81 31.53 11.04
CA ALA A 207 5.45 31.19 11.46
C ALA A 207 5.40 29.89 12.27
N GLN A 208 6.24 28.92 11.95
CA GLN A 208 6.20 27.55 12.47
C GLN A 208 7.59 26.93 12.63
N PRO A 209 8.44 27.47 13.52
CA PRO A 209 9.78 26.93 13.72
C PRO A 209 9.76 25.51 14.31
N GLY A 210 8.75 25.22 15.14
CA GLY A 210 8.57 23.91 15.75
C GLY A 210 8.25 22.81 14.74
N ALA A 211 7.37 23.08 13.77
CA ALA A 211 6.99 22.09 12.76
C ALA A 211 8.17 21.65 11.90
N ARG A 212 8.97 22.60 11.39
CA ARG A 212 10.13 22.26 10.56
C ARG A 212 11.16 21.43 11.34
N ALA A 213 11.44 21.82 12.58
CA ALA A 213 12.37 21.10 13.44
C ALA A 213 11.90 19.67 13.73
N LEU A 214 10.59 19.47 13.97
CA LEU A 214 10.01 18.15 14.22
C LEU A 214 10.07 17.24 12.99
N LEU A 215 9.70 17.75 11.81
CA LEU A 215 9.74 16.99 10.55
C LEU A 215 11.18 16.61 10.17
N LEU A 216 12.12 17.56 10.29
CA LEU A 216 13.55 17.29 10.05
C LEU A 216 14.12 16.28 11.05
N GLY A 217 13.80 16.47 12.34
CA GLY A 217 14.24 15.56 13.40
C GLY A 217 13.69 14.14 13.22
N ASP A 218 12.49 13.98 12.66
CA ASP A 218 11.94 12.68 12.30
C ASP A 218 12.74 11.98 11.20
N TYR A 219 13.07 12.70 10.14
CA TYR A 219 13.90 12.14 9.07
C TYR A 219 15.33 11.82 9.56
N GLN A 220 15.91 12.66 10.42
CA GLN A 220 17.22 12.39 11.02
C GLN A 220 17.23 11.10 11.86
N ARG A 221 16.17 10.84 12.64
CA ARG A 221 16.02 9.57 13.36
C ARG A 221 15.93 8.37 12.42
N TRP A 222 15.18 8.49 11.33
CA TRP A 222 15.11 7.45 10.30
C TRP A 222 16.49 7.14 9.71
N VAL A 223 17.26 8.17 9.35
CA VAL A 223 18.63 8.01 8.84
C VAL A 223 19.53 7.35 9.89
N ALA A 224 19.44 7.76 11.16
CA ALA A 224 20.23 7.16 12.24
C ALA A 224 19.88 5.67 12.49
N GLY A 225 18.61 5.28 12.29
CA GLY A 225 18.13 3.91 12.44
C GLY A 225 18.28 3.02 11.20
N SER A 226 18.95 3.48 10.14
CA SER A 226 19.02 2.73 8.87
C SER A 226 19.72 1.39 9.00
N ALA A 227 20.71 1.28 9.89
CA ALA A 227 21.42 0.03 10.16
C ALA A 227 20.51 -1.00 10.86
N ASP A 228 19.73 -0.56 11.85
CA ASP A 228 18.77 -1.42 12.55
C ASP A 228 17.64 -1.86 11.61
N TRP A 229 17.18 -0.97 10.71
CA TRP A 229 16.21 -1.30 9.67
C TRP A 229 16.75 -2.37 8.70
N ALA A 230 17.99 -2.19 8.22
CA ALA A 230 18.63 -3.15 7.32
C ALA A 230 18.84 -4.51 8.02
N ALA A 231 19.26 -4.51 9.29
CA ALA A 231 19.42 -5.73 10.07
C ALA A 231 18.07 -6.45 10.29
N LEU A 232 17.00 -5.71 10.60
CA LEU A 232 15.65 -6.25 10.74
C LEU A 232 15.17 -6.92 9.45
N LEU A 233 15.30 -6.25 8.30
CA LEU A 233 14.94 -6.85 7.02
C LEU A 233 15.81 -8.07 6.70
N ALA A 234 17.11 -8.01 6.93
CA ALA A 234 18.01 -9.14 6.71
C ALA A 234 17.65 -10.37 7.57
N ALA A 235 17.21 -10.18 8.82
CA ALA A 235 16.73 -11.27 9.69
C ALA A 235 15.50 -11.99 9.09
N ALA A 236 14.66 -11.24 8.37
CA ALA A 236 13.52 -11.74 7.60
C ALA A 236 13.92 -12.25 6.19
N ARG A 237 15.21 -12.25 5.85
CA ARG A 237 15.74 -12.54 4.49
C ARG A 237 15.21 -11.59 3.42
N LEU A 238 14.96 -10.34 3.81
CA LEU A 238 14.58 -9.24 2.93
C LEU A 238 15.73 -8.26 2.75
N THR A 239 15.70 -7.48 1.67
CA THR A 239 16.64 -6.40 1.40
C THR A 239 15.96 -5.04 1.58
N PRO A 240 16.71 -4.00 2.00
CA PRO A 240 16.16 -2.64 2.12
C PRO A 240 16.02 -1.93 0.77
N GLY A 241 16.24 -2.62 -0.35
CA GLY A 241 16.16 -2.07 -1.70
C GLY A 241 14.76 -1.53 -2.00
N VAL A 242 14.68 -0.28 -2.48
CA VAL A 242 13.39 0.34 -2.77
C VAL A 242 12.76 -0.37 -3.97
N GLY A 243 11.53 -0.84 -3.79
CA GLY A 243 10.82 -1.59 -4.83
C GLY A 243 11.24 -3.05 -4.97
N ALA A 244 12.19 -3.54 -4.18
CA ALA A 244 12.66 -4.93 -4.21
C ALA A 244 11.51 -5.96 -4.27
N TYR A 245 10.42 -5.71 -3.54
CA TYR A 245 9.26 -6.58 -3.44
C TYR A 245 8.00 -5.96 -4.04
N TRP A 246 8.15 -5.12 -5.07
CA TRP A 246 7.07 -4.32 -5.67
C TRP A 246 5.80 -5.12 -5.99
N GLN A 247 5.98 -6.33 -6.50
CA GLN A 247 4.88 -7.24 -6.83
C GLN A 247 4.05 -7.63 -5.61
N LEU A 248 4.67 -7.72 -4.43
CA LEU A 248 4.03 -8.21 -3.21
C LEU A 248 3.55 -7.08 -2.30
N TYR A 249 3.67 -5.82 -2.72
CA TYR A 249 3.12 -4.70 -1.99
C TYR A 249 1.60 -4.66 -2.11
N LEU A 250 0.93 -4.71 -0.95
CA LEU A 250 -0.51 -4.46 -0.87
C LEU A 250 -0.81 -3.02 -1.30
N ASN A 251 -1.96 -2.84 -1.94
CA ASN A 251 -2.41 -1.52 -2.37
C ASN A 251 -2.56 -0.57 -1.16
N THR A 252 -2.99 -1.08 -0.01
CA THR A 252 -3.15 -0.32 1.23
C THR A 252 -1.80 0.11 1.84
N SER A 253 -0.75 -0.70 1.70
CA SER A 253 0.62 -0.33 2.10
C SER A 253 1.12 0.85 1.27
N LEU A 254 0.87 0.80 -0.05
CA LEU A 254 1.18 1.90 -0.95
C LEU A 254 0.31 3.14 -0.67
N ALA A 255 -0.99 2.95 -0.41
CA ALA A 255 -1.94 4.03 -0.16
C ALA A 255 -1.50 4.95 0.99
N ARG A 256 -1.03 4.37 2.09
CA ARG A 256 -0.54 5.12 3.27
C ARG A 256 0.62 6.05 2.90
N GLY A 257 1.63 5.53 2.20
CA GLY A 257 2.79 6.32 1.77
C GLY A 257 2.41 7.36 0.71
N ASN A 258 1.57 6.96 -0.26
CA ASN A 258 1.09 7.83 -1.33
C ASN A 258 0.26 9.01 -0.79
N HIS A 259 -0.53 8.81 0.26
CA HIS A 259 -1.27 9.88 0.93
C HIS A 259 -0.32 10.94 1.51
N LEU A 260 0.73 10.51 2.22
CA LEU A 260 1.71 11.45 2.77
C LEU A 260 2.47 12.21 1.67
N HIS A 261 2.84 11.54 0.57
CA HIS A 261 3.42 12.21 -0.59
C HIS A 261 2.47 13.23 -1.24
N GLN A 262 1.17 12.90 -1.34
CA GLN A 262 0.16 13.82 -1.85
C GLN A 262 0.11 15.10 -1.02
N LEU A 263 0.11 14.95 0.31
CA LEU A 263 0.08 16.06 1.26
C LEU A 263 1.38 16.88 1.20
N SER A 264 2.53 16.23 1.23
CA SER A 264 3.83 16.93 1.27
C SER A 264 4.17 17.69 -0.01
N ARG A 265 3.63 17.26 -1.16
CA ARG A 265 3.85 17.90 -2.45
C ARG A 265 2.90 19.07 -2.73
N SER A 266 1.89 19.28 -1.90
CA SER A 266 0.94 20.38 -2.03
C SER A 266 1.09 21.35 -0.86
N PRO A 267 1.77 22.50 -1.03
CA PRO A 267 2.01 23.45 0.07
C PRO A 267 0.74 23.97 0.74
N ARG A 268 -0.40 23.96 0.03
CA ARG A 268 -1.71 24.35 0.58
C ARG A 268 -2.28 23.35 1.58
N ARG A 269 -1.79 22.11 1.58
CA ARG A 269 -2.24 21.00 2.41
C ARG A 269 -1.35 20.78 3.64
N HIS A 270 -0.58 21.81 4.03
CA HIS A 270 0.39 21.69 5.13
C HIS A 270 -0.27 21.34 6.47
N ALA A 271 -1.43 21.93 6.79
CA ALA A 271 -2.17 21.58 8.01
C ALA A 271 -2.62 20.11 8.01
N GLU A 272 -3.17 19.61 6.89
CA GLU A 272 -3.50 18.19 6.71
C GLU A 272 -2.26 17.30 6.90
N LEU A 273 -1.12 17.68 6.32
CA LEU A 273 0.13 16.93 6.53
C LEU A 273 0.51 16.83 8.01
N LEU A 274 0.45 17.94 8.76
CA LEU A 274 0.79 17.92 10.18
C LEU A 274 -0.17 17.03 10.98
N GLY A 275 -1.46 17.01 10.64
CA GLY A 275 -2.43 16.08 11.21
C GLY A 275 -2.07 14.62 10.93
N ALA A 276 -1.73 14.29 9.69
CA ALA A 276 -1.28 12.95 9.29
C ALA A 276 0.04 12.55 9.98
N PHE A 277 0.94 13.51 10.20
CA PHE A 277 2.19 13.31 10.95
C PHE A 277 1.92 13.01 12.43
N VAL A 278 0.99 13.72 13.08
CA VAL A 278 0.58 13.40 14.45
C VAL A 278 -0.05 12.01 14.55
N HIS A 279 -0.88 11.62 13.58
CA HIS A 279 -1.37 10.24 13.50
C HIS A 279 -0.21 9.23 13.48
N GLN A 280 0.78 9.43 12.60
CA GLN A 280 1.95 8.55 12.52
C GLN A 280 2.71 8.49 13.85
N ARG A 281 2.85 9.62 14.55
CA ARG A 281 3.51 9.65 15.86
C ARG A 281 2.79 8.82 16.93
N ILE A 282 1.46 8.89 16.95
CA ILE A 282 0.63 8.08 17.84
C ILE A 282 0.76 6.60 17.47
N ASP A 283 0.56 6.25 16.21
CA ASP A 283 0.54 4.86 15.74
C ASP A 283 1.90 4.18 15.95
N ASP A 284 3.01 4.81 15.53
CA ASP A 284 4.37 4.29 15.72
C ASP A 284 4.65 4.01 17.21
N ALA A 285 4.21 4.88 18.12
CA ALA A 285 4.47 4.72 19.55
C ALA A 285 3.55 3.70 20.21
N ALA A 286 2.27 3.66 19.83
CA ALA A 286 1.28 2.77 20.43
C ALA A 286 1.56 1.30 20.12
N VAL A 287 2.03 0.99 18.90
CA VAL A 287 2.24 -0.40 18.45
C VAL A 287 3.70 -0.84 18.37
N ALA A 288 4.67 -0.01 18.78
CA ALA A 288 6.10 -0.37 18.75
C ALA A 288 6.40 -1.68 19.49
N ALA A 289 5.86 -1.83 20.71
CA ALA A 289 6.05 -3.05 21.49
C ALA A 289 5.41 -4.26 20.81
N THR A 290 4.19 -4.13 20.29
CA THR A 290 3.48 -5.21 19.59
C THR A 290 4.22 -5.65 18.32
N TRP A 291 4.82 -4.71 17.58
CA TRP A 291 5.70 -5.03 16.47
C TRP A 291 6.95 -5.79 16.90
N ALA A 292 7.62 -5.32 17.95
CA ALA A 292 8.80 -5.99 18.49
C ALA A 292 8.48 -7.42 18.95
N ASP A 293 7.34 -7.62 19.62
CA ASP A 293 6.87 -8.93 20.08
C ASP A 293 6.53 -9.84 18.89
N ALA A 294 5.80 -9.35 17.89
CA ALA A 294 5.44 -10.14 16.70
C ALA A 294 6.66 -10.56 15.88
N VAL A 295 7.66 -9.69 15.77
CA VAL A 295 8.92 -10.01 15.09
C VAL A 295 9.77 -10.97 15.91
N GLU A 296 9.84 -10.79 17.24
CA GLU A 296 10.54 -11.72 18.12
C GLU A 296 9.92 -13.12 18.05
N ASP A 297 8.59 -13.22 18.07
CA ASP A 297 7.84 -14.48 17.94
C ASP A 297 8.07 -15.17 16.59
N GLY A 298 8.22 -14.40 15.50
CA GLY A 298 8.38 -14.94 14.14
C GLY A 298 9.84 -15.21 13.74
N LEU A 299 10.77 -14.34 14.13
CA LEU A 299 12.17 -14.38 13.70
C LEU A 299 13.14 -14.87 14.78
N GLY A 300 12.71 -14.94 16.04
CA GLY A 300 13.46 -15.48 17.17
C GLY A 300 14.34 -14.47 17.91
N GLU A 301 14.39 -13.21 17.48
CA GLU A 301 15.15 -12.15 18.14
C GLU A 301 14.36 -10.84 18.18
N ARG A 302 14.43 -10.15 19.32
CA ARG A 302 13.77 -8.85 19.48
C ARG A 302 14.52 -7.77 18.67
N PRO A 303 13.85 -7.08 17.75
CA PRO A 303 14.52 -6.13 16.88
C PRO A 303 14.78 -4.79 17.59
N ALA A 304 16.00 -4.25 17.41
CA ALA A 304 16.37 -2.93 17.92
C ALA A 304 15.57 -1.79 17.25
N PHE A 305 15.14 -1.97 16.00
CA PHE A 305 14.44 -0.94 15.23
C PHE A 305 13.12 -0.46 15.87
N PHE A 306 12.39 -1.35 16.54
CA PHE A 306 11.15 -1.01 17.26
C PHE A 306 11.38 -0.62 18.72
N THR A 307 12.64 -0.47 19.15
CA THR A 307 12.96 0.07 20.49
C THR A 307 12.35 1.46 20.61
N PRO A 308 11.64 1.76 21.71
CA PRO A 308 10.70 2.88 21.73
C PRO A 308 11.35 4.23 21.43
N ALA A 309 10.73 4.93 20.48
CA ALA A 309 10.71 6.39 20.44
C ALA A 309 10.22 6.95 21.80
N PRO A 310 10.46 8.24 22.13
CA PRO A 310 9.97 8.81 23.38
C PRO A 310 8.48 8.51 23.59
N ALA A 311 8.14 8.10 24.81
CA ALA A 311 6.78 7.68 25.16
C ALA A 311 5.77 8.77 24.79
N VAL A 312 4.76 8.40 24.02
CA VAL A 312 3.64 9.28 23.71
C VAL A 312 2.66 9.19 24.87
N THR A 313 2.52 10.30 25.60
CA THR A 313 1.54 10.49 26.68
C THR A 313 0.53 11.56 26.24
N PRO A 314 -0.66 11.64 26.88
CA PRO A 314 -1.61 12.71 26.59
C PRO A 314 -1.00 14.12 26.68
N ALA A 315 -0.13 14.36 27.67
CA ALA A 315 0.58 15.63 27.81
C ALA A 315 1.55 15.89 26.65
N ALA A 316 2.32 14.88 26.23
CA ALA A 316 3.23 15.01 25.09
C ALA A 316 2.47 15.21 23.76
N LEU A 317 1.27 14.65 23.63
CA LEU A 317 0.39 14.90 22.49
C LEU A 317 -0.14 16.33 22.48
N ASP A 318 -0.55 16.84 23.63
CA ASP A 318 -0.98 18.23 23.76
C ASP A 318 0.15 19.20 23.38
N ASP A 319 1.37 18.97 23.87
CA ASP A 319 2.56 19.76 23.50
C ASP A 319 2.86 19.69 22.00
N LEU A 320 2.73 18.49 21.40
CA LEU A 320 2.92 18.30 19.97
C LEU A 320 1.87 19.07 19.16
N VAL A 321 0.59 19.01 19.56
CA VAL A 321 -0.49 19.75 18.92
C VAL A 321 -0.29 21.25 19.07
N ASP A 322 0.13 21.72 20.24
CA ASP A 322 0.41 23.15 20.44
C ASP A 322 1.57 23.63 19.58
N THR A 323 2.60 22.80 19.42
CA THR A 323 3.75 23.12 18.57
C THR A 323 3.38 23.20 17.09
N LEU A 324 2.48 22.33 16.62
CA LEU A 324 2.16 22.17 15.20
C LEU A 324 0.94 22.99 14.75
N LEU A 325 -0.13 23.01 15.55
CA LEU A 325 -1.42 23.55 15.14
C LEU A 325 -1.67 24.96 15.67
N ALA A 326 -1.24 25.30 16.88
CA ALA A 326 -1.51 26.62 17.45
C ALA A 326 -1.02 27.79 16.58
N PRO A 327 0.18 27.74 15.94
CA PRO A 327 0.59 28.80 15.04
C PRO A 327 -0.26 28.89 13.77
N LEU A 328 -0.74 27.75 13.26
CA LEU A 328 -1.64 27.70 12.11
C LEU A 328 -3.03 28.24 12.43
N LEU A 329 -3.54 27.97 13.63
CA LEU A 329 -4.78 28.56 14.13
C LEU A 329 -4.69 30.09 14.18
N ALA A 330 -3.55 30.64 14.61
CA ALA A 330 -3.35 32.09 14.64
C ALA A 330 -3.34 32.73 13.24
N LEU A 331 -2.93 31.97 12.22
CA LEU A 331 -2.84 32.45 10.83
C LEU A 331 -4.12 32.24 10.01
N TYR A 332 -4.77 31.09 10.20
CA TYR A 332 -5.85 30.61 9.32
C TYR A 332 -7.15 30.28 10.06
N GLY A 333 -7.17 30.43 11.39
CA GLY A 333 -8.36 30.14 12.22
C GLY A 333 -8.84 28.70 12.08
N ASP A 334 -10.16 28.53 12.11
CA ASP A 334 -10.83 27.22 12.12
C ASP A 334 -10.55 26.38 10.86
N ALA A 335 -10.14 27.00 9.75
CA ALA A 335 -9.73 26.28 8.55
C ALA A 335 -8.50 25.39 8.82
N ALA A 336 -7.50 25.90 9.56
CA ALA A 336 -6.35 25.09 9.95
C ALA A 336 -6.72 23.92 10.86
N LEU A 337 -7.67 24.13 11.79
CA LEU A 337 -8.19 23.06 12.64
C LEU A 337 -8.86 21.96 11.82
N THR A 338 -9.71 22.37 10.87
CA THR A 338 -10.46 21.47 10.00
C THR A 338 -9.52 20.66 9.11
N ASP A 339 -8.53 21.31 8.50
CA ASP A 339 -7.54 20.68 7.64
C ASP A 339 -6.61 19.75 8.43
N PHE A 340 -6.16 20.16 9.61
CA PHE A 340 -5.38 19.29 10.49
C PHE A 340 -6.16 18.05 10.90
N HIS A 341 -7.42 18.21 11.33
CA HIS A 341 -8.29 17.09 11.65
C HIS A 341 -8.50 16.17 10.44
N ALA A 342 -8.73 16.74 9.26
CA ALA A 342 -8.88 16.00 8.01
C ALA A 342 -7.68 15.09 7.72
N GLY A 343 -6.46 15.62 7.76
CA GLY A 343 -5.27 14.82 7.52
C GLY A 343 -5.03 13.74 8.57
N PHE A 344 -5.34 14.03 9.84
CA PHE A 344 -5.31 13.02 10.92
C PHE A 344 -6.29 11.88 10.65
N THR A 345 -7.56 12.21 10.36
CA THR A 345 -8.60 11.20 10.15
C THR A 345 -8.34 10.36 8.90
N ASP A 346 -7.91 10.98 7.81
CA ASP A 346 -7.60 10.29 6.56
C ASP A 346 -6.43 9.29 6.78
N ALA A 347 -5.38 9.71 7.50
CA ALA A 347 -4.28 8.82 7.86
C ALA A 347 -4.72 7.65 8.77
N ALA A 348 -5.59 7.90 9.75
CA ALA A 348 -6.16 6.88 10.62
C ALA A 348 -7.07 5.90 9.87
N HIS A 349 -7.84 6.39 8.88
CA HIS A 349 -8.66 5.55 8.02
C HIS A 349 -7.80 4.60 7.19
N LEU A 350 -6.76 5.13 6.53
CA LEU A 350 -5.84 4.32 5.73
C LEU A 350 -5.07 3.30 6.57
N ALA A 351 -4.65 3.67 7.79
CA ALA A 351 -3.99 2.73 8.71
C ALA A 351 -4.90 1.57 9.12
N ARG A 352 -6.16 1.86 9.49
CA ARG A 352 -7.17 0.83 9.80
C ARG A 352 -7.54 -0.03 8.60
N ARG A 353 -7.44 0.50 7.37
CA ARG A 353 -7.65 -0.32 6.17
C ARG A 353 -6.48 -1.21 5.85
N TRP A 354 -5.26 -0.71 6.01
CA TRP A 354 -4.05 -1.49 5.87
C TRP A 354 -3.98 -2.63 6.89
N ASP A 355 -4.33 -2.38 8.16
CA ASP A 355 -4.34 -3.42 9.20
C ASP A 355 -5.25 -4.59 8.83
N ARG A 356 -6.49 -4.31 8.41
CA ARG A 356 -7.45 -5.34 7.97
C ARG A 356 -7.00 -6.06 6.71
N ASP A 357 -6.51 -5.33 5.71
CA ASP A 357 -6.05 -5.92 4.45
C ASP A 357 -4.83 -6.83 4.65
N LEU A 358 -3.88 -6.41 5.51
CA LEU A 358 -2.76 -7.25 5.91
C LEU A 358 -3.24 -8.49 6.68
N ALA A 359 -4.16 -8.33 7.63
CA ALA A 359 -4.72 -9.45 8.38
C ALA A 359 -5.39 -10.49 7.46
N GLU A 360 -6.21 -10.03 6.51
CA GLU A 360 -6.87 -10.90 5.51
C GLU A 360 -5.87 -11.58 4.59
N GLN A 361 -4.83 -10.87 4.12
CA GLN A 361 -3.79 -11.47 3.28
C GLN A 361 -3.00 -12.55 4.03
N LEU A 362 -2.60 -12.27 5.27
CA LEU A 362 -1.85 -13.21 6.11
C LEU A 362 -2.68 -14.46 6.43
N ALA A 363 -3.95 -14.26 6.81
CA ALA A 363 -4.85 -15.36 7.12
C ALA A 363 -5.10 -16.25 5.88
N TRP A 364 -5.27 -15.63 4.70
CA TRP A 364 -5.42 -16.37 3.45
C TRP A 364 -4.15 -17.15 3.09
N ALA A 365 -2.98 -16.53 3.22
CA ALA A 365 -1.71 -17.20 2.93
C ALA A 365 -1.47 -18.42 3.85
N ASP A 366 -1.78 -18.30 5.14
CA ASP A 366 -1.61 -19.38 6.13
C ASP A 366 -2.63 -20.53 5.98
N SER A 367 -3.73 -20.30 5.26
CA SER A 367 -4.84 -21.26 5.10
C SER A 367 -4.96 -21.79 3.66
N ILE A 368 -3.83 -21.87 2.93
CA ILE A 368 -3.85 -22.25 1.51
C ILE A 368 -4.43 -23.64 1.26
N ASP A 369 -4.12 -24.62 2.11
CA ASP A 369 -4.64 -25.99 1.97
C ASP A 369 -6.16 -26.05 2.18
N GLU A 370 -6.70 -25.19 3.05
CA GLU A 370 -8.15 -25.06 3.25
C GLU A 370 -8.80 -24.46 2.01
N HIS A 371 -8.14 -23.52 1.35
CA HIS A 371 -8.61 -22.93 0.09
C HIS A 371 -8.50 -23.90 -1.09
N LYS A 372 -7.52 -24.81 -1.10
CA LYS A 372 -7.47 -25.95 -2.04
C LYS A 372 -8.63 -26.93 -1.79
N ALA A 373 -8.88 -27.31 -0.54
CA ALA A 373 -10.00 -28.19 -0.19
C ALA A 373 -11.36 -27.56 -0.53
N LYS A 374 -11.52 -26.27 -0.27
CA LYS A 374 -12.73 -25.50 -0.61
C LYS A 374 -12.92 -25.40 -2.13
N ALA A 375 -11.84 -25.22 -2.88
CA ALA A 375 -11.87 -25.24 -4.35
C ALA A 375 -12.40 -26.57 -4.90
N GLU A 376 -11.92 -27.71 -4.38
CA GLU A 376 -12.43 -29.04 -4.75
C GLU A 376 -13.92 -29.21 -4.41
N ALA A 377 -14.35 -28.73 -3.25
CA ALA A 377 -15.75 -28.82 -2.84
C ALA A 377 -16.68 -27.98 -3.73
N ILE A 378 -16.23 -26.79 -4.13
CA ILE A 378 -16.97 -25.91 -5.06
C ILE A 378 -17.05 -26.55 -6.45
N ASP A 379 -15.94 -27.05 -7.00
CA ASP A 379 -15.93 -27.71 -8.32
C ASP A 379 -16.86 -28.94 -8.37
N ALA A 380 -16.81 -29.78 -7.32
CA ALA A 380 -17.72 -30.91 -7.19
C ALA A 380 -19.19 -30.47 -7.15
N TYR A 381 -19.50 -29.37 -6.47
CA TYR A 381 -20.86 -28.81 -6.40
C TYR A 381 -21.33 -28.25 -7.75
N LEU A 382 -20.48 -27.48 -8.43
CA LEU A 382 -20.76 -26.95 -9.77
C LEU A 382 -21.08 -28.10 -10.75
N THR A 383 -20.27 -29.16 -10.72
CA THR A 383 -20.44 -30.34 -11.57
C THR A 383 -21.71 -31.12 -11.24
N ALA A 384 -21.97 -31.40 -9.95
CA ALA A 384 -23.11 -32.19 -9.51
C ALA A 384 -24.45 -31.51 -9.81
N GLU A 385 -24.53 -30.20 -9.56
CA GLU A 385 -25.75 -29.41 -9.77
C GLU A 385 -25.87 -28.84 -11.20
N ARG A 386 -24.86 -29.04 -12.06
CA ARG A 386 -24.79 -28.51 -13.42
C ARG A 386 -24.96 -26.99 -13.45
N ILE A 387 -24.28 -26.30 -12.54
CA ILE A 387 -24.30 -24.84 -12.46
C ILE A 387 -23.28 -24.31 -13.47
N GLU A 388 -23.77 -23.51 -14.41
CA GLU A 388 -22.91 -22.75 -15.31
C GLU A 388 -22.40 -21.50 -14.60
N VAL A 389 -21.10 -21.26 -14.68
CA VAL A 389 -20.41 -20.07 -14.18
C VAL A 389 -19.59 -19.46 -15.31
N ASP A 390 -19.44 -18.14 -15.29
CA ASP A 390 -18.55 -17.46 -16.22
C ASP A 390 -17.13 -18.00 -16.04
N LEU A 391 -16.55 -18.45 -17.14
CA LEU A 391 -15.29 -19.18 -17.22
C LEU A 391 -14.37 -18.43 -18.18
N ASP A 392 -13.21 -18.01 -17.67
CA ASP A 392 -12.09 -17.60 -18.51
C ASP A 392 -11.13 -18.80 -18.66
N THR A 393 -10.71 -19.10 -19.89
CA THR A 393 -9.71 -20.13 -20.19
C THR A 393 -8.45 -19.47 -20.71
N PHE A 394 -7.33 -19.84 -20.13
CA PHE A 394 -6.00 -19.33 -20.46
C PHE A 394 -5.12 -20.45 -20.97
N VAL A 395 -4.32 -20.15 -22.00
CA VAL A 395 -3.26 -21.01 -22.50
C VAL A 395 -2.00 -20.15 -22.51
N GLU A 396 -1.15 -20.36 -21.51
CA GLU A 396 0.02 -19.51 -21.28
C GLU A 396 1.32 -20.30 -21.47
N SER A 397 2.34 -19.66 -22.05
CA SER A 397 3.66 -20.27 -22.23
C SER A 397 4.60 -19.96 -21.05
N CYS A 398 5.75 -20.65 -20.97
CA CYS A 398 6.79 -20.36 -19.97
C CYS A 398 7.37 -18.93 -20.06
N ASP A 399 7.18 -18.24 -21.17
CA ASP A 399 7.62 -16.85 -21.35
C ASP A 399 6.61 -15.85 -20.74
N GLU A 400 5.44 -16.31 -20.32
CA GLU A 400 4.37 -15.49 -19.76
C GLU A 400 4.36 -15.58 -18.23
N THR A 401 4.40 -14.42 -17.59
CA THR A 401 4.32 -14.28 -16.15
C THR A 401 3.17 -13.36 -15.79
N SER A 402 2.27 -13.88 -14.96
CA SER A 402 1.20 -13.09 -14.39
C SER A 402 1.78 -12.22 -13.29
N THR A 403 2.10 -10.99 -13.67
CA THR A 403 2.40 -9.93 -12.71
C THR A 403 1.30 -9.93 -11.65
N THR A 404 1.72 -9.92 -10.40
CA THR A 404 0.81 -9.95 -9.25
C THR A 404 -0.32 -8.93 -9.35
N HIS A 405 -1.52 -9.35 -9.01
CA HIS A 405 -2.74 -8.57 -9.11
C HIS A 405 -3.79 -9.06 -8.13
N VAL A 406 -4.97 -8.45 -8.20
CA VAL A 406 -6.17 -8.84 -7.46
C VAL A 406 -7.31 -9.01 -8.44
N HIS A 407 -8.31 -9.80 -8.07
CA HIS A 407 -9.59 -9.85 -8.77
C HIS A 407 -10.67 -9.09 -8.00
N ASP A 408 -11.62 -8.53 -8.73
CA ASP A 408 -12.78 -7.84 -8.16
C ASP A 408 -13.85 -8.84 -7.67
N GLU A 409 -13.72 -10.11 -8.06
CA GLU A 409 -14.55 -11.25 -7.67
C GLU A 409 -13.72 -12.38 -7.05
N HIS A 410 -14.39 -13.36 -6.42
CA HIS A 410 -13.76 -14.62 -6.04
C HIS A 410 -13.49 -15.45 -7.31
N ARG A 411 -12.30 -16.01 -7.42
CA ARG A 411 -11.89 -16.84 -8.56
C ARG A 411 -11.49 -18.23 -8.07
N LEU A 412 -11.85 -19.24 -8.84
CA LEU A 412 -11.34 -20.59 -8.66
C LEU A 412 -10.36 -20.86 -9.79
N VAL A 413 -9.10 -21.16 -9.49
CA VAL A 413 -8.11 -21.57 -10.51
C VAL A 413 -8.09 -23.09 -10.58
N MET A 414 -8.19 -23.64 -11.79
CA MET A 414 -8.18 -25.08 -12.04
C MET A 414 -7.19 -25.40 -13.17
N ILE A 415 -6.22 -26.27 -12.91
CA ILE A 415 -5.23 -26.66 -13.92
C ILE A 415 -5.78 -27.79 -14.77
N GLU A 416 -5.95 -27.55 -16.07
CA GLU A 416 -6.32 -28.59 -17.03
C GLU A 416 -5.07 -29.39 -17.42
N SER A 417 -3.99 -28.68 -17.78
CA SER A 417 -2.71 -29.31 -18.13
C SER A 417 -1.52 -28.37 -17.91
N GLY A 418 -0.35 -28.96 -17.62
CA GLY A 418 0.91 -28.28 -17.40
C GLY A 418 1.18 -27.92 -15.94
N ASP A 419 2.32 -27.28 -15.72
CA ASP A 419 2.78 -26.89 -14.39
C ASP A 419 2.89 -25.37 -14.26
N MET A 420 2.44 -24.85 -13.12
CA MET A 420 2.60 -23.45 -12.74
C MET A 420 3.04 -23.28 -11.28
N HIS A 421 3.81 -22.23 -11.04
CA HIS A 421 3.99 -21.70 -9.71
C HIS A 421 2.96 -20.61 -9.47
N PHE A 422 2.27 -20.71 -8.34
CA PHE A 422 1.40 -19.68 -7.79
C PHE A 422 2.08 -19.00 -6.60
N TRP A 423 1.84 -17.71 -6.40
CA TRP A 423 2.35 -16.95 -5.26
C TRP A 423 1.31 -16.04 -4.65
N ASN A 424 1.22 -16.10 -3.34
CA ASN A 424 0.50 -15.19 -2.46
C ASN A 424 1.40 -14.58 -1.38
N ASN A 425 2.68 -14.97 -1.36
CA ASN A 425 3.71 -14.57 -0.40
C ASN A 425 5.09 -14.55 -1.07
N VAL A 426 6.10 -13.99 -0.39
CA VAL A 426 7.50 -13.89 -0.84
C VAL A 426 8.33 -15.12 -0.49
N THR A 427 7.92 -15.88 0.53
CA THR A 427 8.77 -16.91 1.18
C THR A 427 8.75 -18.25 0.46
N HIS A 428 7.68 -18.57 -0.26
CA HIS A 428 7.52 -19.84 -0.94
C HIS A 428 6.68 -19.69 -2.21
N LYS A 429 6.73 -20.73 -3.05
CA LYS A 429 5.89 -20.89 -4.23
C LYS A 429 4.95 -22.07 -4.00
N ILE A 430 3.72 -21.95 -4.45
CA ILE A 430 2.73 -23.02 -4.41
C ILE A 430 2.77 -23.70 -5.77
N GLU A 431 3.19 -24.95 -5.79
CA GLU A 431 3.16 -25.78 -7.00
C GLU A 431 1.72 -26.20 -7.29
N LEU A 432 1.32 -26.05 -8.55
CA LEU A 432 0.05 -26.52 -9.10
C LEU A 432 0.33 -27.25 -10.42
N SER A 433 -0.16 -28.48 -10.52
CA SER A 433 -0.06 -29.36 -11.69
C SER A 433 -1.44 -29.81 -12.15
N ASP A 434 -1.50 -30.63 -13.21
CA ASP A 434 -2.73 -31.22 -13.78
C ASP A 434 -3.75 -31.65 -12.70
N GLY A 435 -4.94 -31.03 -12.73
CA GLY A 435 -6.05 -31.33 -11.85
C GLY A 435 -6.08 -30.55 -10.52
N ASP A 436 -4.99 -29.88 -10.15
CA ASP A 436 -4.94 -29.06 -8.95
C ASP A 436 -5.88 -27.85 -9.05
N LYS A 437 -6.45 -27.48 -7.90
CA LYS A 437 -7.36 -26.34 -7.80
C LYS A 437 -7.04 -25.49 -6.58
N ILE A 438 -7.27 -24.19 -6.71
CA ILE A 438 -7.09 -23.24 -5.62
C ILE A 438 -8.13 -22.13 -5.70
N LEU A 439 -8.73 -21.80 -4.55
CA LEU A 439 -9.67 -20.70 -4.44
C LEU A 439 -8.94 -19.42 -4.05
N ILE A 440 -9.16 -18.37 -4.84
CA ILE A 440 -8.62 -17.03 -4.65
C ILE A 440 -9.77 -16.13 -4.20
N PRO A 441 -9.78 -15.69 -2.93
CA PRO A 441 -10.77 -14.74 -2.47
C PRO A 441 -10.62 -13.40 -3.19
N LYS A 442 -11.75 -12.69 -3.38
CA LYS A 442 -11.75 -11.34 -3.94
C LYS A 442 -10.76 -10.44 -3.21
N SER A 443 -10.12 -9.54 -3.97
CA SER A 443 -9.14 -8.58 -3.45
C SER A 443 -7.86 -9.14 -2.82
N ARG A 444 -7.58 -10.45 -2.93
CA ARG A 444 -6.33 -11.03 -2.43
C ARG A 444 -5.21 -10.96 -3.47
N LEU A 445 -4.06 -10.43 -3.05
CA LEU A 445 -2.92 -10.20 -3.93
C LEU A 445 -2.23 -11.52 -4.24
N HIS A 446 -2.10 -11.84 -5.52
CA HIS A 446 -1.49 -13.08 -5.97
C HIS A 446 -0.95 -12.96 -7.37
N GLY A 447 -0.21 -13.96 -7.83
CA GLY A 447 0.19 -14.10 -9.24
C GLY A 447 0.69 -15.50 -9.56
N SER A 448 1.24 -15.65 -10.75
CA SER A 448 1.73 -16.95 -11.22
C SER A 448 2.77 -16.85 -12.33
N THR A 449 3.52 -17.94 -12.53
CA THR A 449 4.37 -18.19 -13.70
C THR A 449 4.24 -19.64 -14.13
N VAL A 450 4.15 -19.83 -15.44
CA VAL A 450 4.15 -21.15 -16.09
C VAL A 450 5.56 -21.72 -16.13
N LEU A 451 5.71 -22.99 -15.76
CA LEU A 451 7.01 -23.69 -15.71
C LEU A 451 7.19 -24.66 -16.87
N SER A 452 6.10 -25.25 -17.31
CA SER A 452 6.04 -26.15 -18.46
C SER A 452 6.09 -25.35 -19.77
N GLY A 453 6.29 -26.01 -20.92
CA GLY A 453 6.29 -25.30 -22.21
C GLY A 453 4.97 -24.58 -22.51
N SER A 454 3.86 -25.06 -21.94
CA SER A 454 2.51 -24.46 -22.03
C SER A 454 1.66 -24.98 -20.87
N CYS A 455 0.90 -24.12 -20.21
CA CYS A 455 -0.09 -24.48 -19.20
C CYS A 455 -1.48 -24.00 -19.64
N THR A 456 -2.46 -24.88 -19.54
CA THR A 456 -3.88 -24.56 -19.75
C THR A 456 -4.61 -24.61 -18.42
N TYR A 457 -5.28 -23.51 -18.08
CA TYR A 457 -6.04 -23.40 -16.83
C TYR A 457 -7.31 -22.58 -17.00
N HIS A 458 -8.22 -22.76 -16.05
CA HIS A 458 -9.54 -22.16 -16.02
C HIS A 458 -9.69 -21.27 -14.79
N GLN A 459 -10.40 -20.15 -14.93
CA GLN A 459 -10.70 -19.23 -13.84
C GLN A 459 -12.19 -18.89 -13.70
N PRO A 460 -13.05 -19.86 -13.33
CA PRO A 460 -14.45 -19.57 -13.06
C PRO A 460 -14.67 -18.50 -11.99
N ILE A 461 -15.65 -17.63 -12.23
CA ILE A 461 -16.13 -16.62 -11.27
C ILE A 461 -17.02 -17.29 -10.23
N ILE A 462 -16.68 -17.12 -8.96
CA ILE A 462 -17.44 -17.67 -7.84
C ILE A 462 -18.27 -16.55 -7.18
N PRO A 463 -19.61 -16.64 -7.19
CA PRO A 463 -20.48 -15.69 -6.50
C PRO A 463 -20.27 -15.65 -4.98
N ASP A 464 -20.56 -14.52 -4.35
CA ASP A 464 -20.40 -14.32 -2.89
C ASP A 464 -21.20 -15.34 -2.05
N ASP A 465 -22.42 -15.68 -2.45
CA ASP A 465 -23.27 -16.65 -1.74
C ASP A 465 -22.69 -18.08 -1.81
N MET A 466 -22.11 -18.46 -2.95
CA MET A 466 -21.39 -19.72 -3.09
C MET A 466 -20.10 -19.71 -2.27
N TYR A 467 -19.33 -18.62 -2.32
CA TYR A 467 -18.12 -18.47 -1.50
C TYR A 467 -18.43 -18.57 -0.01
N LEU A 468 -19.55 -18.03 0.48
CA LEU A 468 -19.93 -18.08 1.90
C LEU A 468 -20.53 -19.42 2.34
N ARG A 469 -21.03 -20.22 1.40
CA ARG A 469 -21.65 -21.53 1.70
C ARG A 469 -20.63 -22.59 2.09
N PHE A 470 -19.46 -22.56 1.46
CA PHE A 470 -18.33 -23.46 1.72
C PHE A 470 -17.31 -22.77 2.60
#